data_AF-A0A1G5SHR2-F1
#
_entry.id   AF-A0A1G5SHR2-F1
#
_cell.length_a   1.000
_cell.length_b   1.000
_cell.length_c   1.000
_cell.angle_alpha   90.00
_cell.angle_beta   90.00
_cell.angle_gamma   90.00
#
_symmetry.space_group_name_H-M   'P 1'
#
loop_
_entity.id
_entity.type
_entity.pdbx_description
1 polymer ?
#
loop_
_entity_poly.entity_id
_entity_poly.type
_entity_poly.pdbx_seq_one_letter_code
_entity_poly.pdbx_strand_id
1 'polypeptide(L)' 'MFVGYARVSTQDQNPELQIDALNKVGCVKLFIEKASGAQRDRYELKAALEYMRSGDTLVVWKLDRLARLPLMS' A
#
# COMPACT_ATOMS: atom_id res chain seq x y z
N MET A 1 -10.99 8.60 -7.44
CA MET A 1 -11.21 8.08 -6.06
C MET A 1 -9.87 7.85 -5.36
N PHE A 2 -9.85 7.81 -4.02
CA PHE A 2 -8.63 7.50 -3.26
C PHE A 2 -8.57 6.01 -2.92
N VAL A 3 -7.52 5.33 -3.39
CA VAL A 3 -7.26 3.93 -3.07
C VAL A 3 -6.06 3.88 -2.14
N GLY A 4 -6.24 3.35 -0.94
CA GLY A 4 -5.20 3.23 0.07
C GLY A 4 -4.42 1.93 -0.09
N TYR A 5 -3.09 2.01 -0.03
CA TYR A 5 -2.20 0.85 0.08
C TYR A 5 -1.26 1.01 1.28
N ALA A 6 -1.33 0.03 2.19
CA ALA A 6 -0.42 -0.11 3.30
C ALA A 6 0.37 -1.40 3.14
N ARG A 7 1.67 -1.35 3.40
CA ARG A 7 2.50 -2.56 3.53
C ARG A 7 2.93 -2.65 4.97
N VAL A 8 2.46 -3.64 5.70
CA VAL A 8 2.81 -3.90 7.10
C VAL A 8 3.71 -5.13 7.17
N SER A 9 4.79 -5.02 7.90
CA SER A 9 5.64 -6.16 8.20
C SER A 9 5.23 -6.81 9.49
N THR A 10 5.53 -8.10 9.66
CA THR A 10 5.30 -8.80 10.93
C THR A 10 6.04 -8.16 12.11
N GLN A 11 7.03 -7.30 11.84
CA GLN A 11 7.76 -6.52 12.82
C GLN A 11 7.21 -5.10 13.01
N ASP A 12 6.28 -4.63 12.17
CA ASP A 12 5.61 -3.35 12.41
C ASP A 12 4.72 -3.51 13.65
N GLN A 13 5.09 -2.82 14.72
CA GLN A 13 4.38 -2.91 15.99
C GLN A 13 2.98 -2.31 15.94
N ASN A 14 2.71 -1.35 15.03
CA ASN A 14 1.45 -0.61 14.99
C ASN A 14 0.87 -0.51 13.55
N PRO A 15 0.25 -1.59 13.03
CA PRO A 15 -0.46 -1.55 11.74
C PRO A 15 -1.70 -0.66 11.79
N GLU A 16 -2.33 -0.54 12.96
CA GLU A 16 -3.58 0.21 13.15
C GLU A 16 -3.44 1.71 12.87
N LEU A 17 -2.32 2.33 13.24
CA LEU A 17 -2.06 3.74 12.96
C LEU A 17 -1.95 4.03 11.45
N GLN A 18 -1.45 3.06 10.67
CA GLN A 18 -1.36 3.20 9.21
C GLN A 18 -2.74 3.13 8.59
N ILE A 19 -3.58 2.21 9.07
CA ILE A 19 -4.95 2.01 8.62
C ILE A 19 -5.80 3.23 8.98
N ASP A 20 -5.71 3.73 10.21
CA ASP A 20 -6.44 4.92 10.68
C ASP A 20 -6.12 6.15 9.83
N ALA A 21 -4.85 6.37 9.54
CA ALA A 21 -4.45 7.51 8.74
C ALA A 21 -4.91 7.42 7.27
N LEU A 22 -4.92 6.22 6.67
CA LEU A 22 -5.46 6.04 5.33
C LEU A 22 -7.00 6.19 5.32
N ASN A 23 -7.69 5.77 6.38
CA ASN A 23 -9.12 6.03 6.55
C ASN A 23 -9.41 7.54 6.66
N LYS A 24 -8.57 8.30 7.38
CA LYS A 24 -8.70 9.77 7.50
C LYS A 24 -8.56 10.50 6.17
N VAL A 25 -7.81 9.96 5.22
CA VAL A 25 -7.70 10.52 3.85
C VAL A 25 -9.00 10.31 3.04
N GLY A 26 -9.92 9.47 3.52
CA GLY A 26 -11.13 9.12 2.79
C GLY A 26 -10.87 8.09 1.70
N CYS A 27 -9.93 7.17 1.93
CA CYS A 27 -9.69 6.05 1.02
C CYS A 27 -10.94 5.17 0.93
N VAL A 28 -11.52 5.05 -0.25
CA VAL A 28 -12.71 4.21 -0.48
C VAL A 28 -12.41 2.71 -0.40
N LYS A 29 -11.14 2.35 -0.68
CA LYS A 29 -10.66 0.98 -0.60
C LYS A 29 -9.27 0.97 0.00
N LEU A 30 -9.02 0.00 0.87
CA LEU A 30 -7.75 -0.21 1.56
C LEU A 30 -7.20 -1.60 1.24
N PHE A 31 -5.98 -1.63 0.72
CA PHE A 31 -5.21 -2.84 0.46
C PHE A 31 -4.06 -2.92 1.46
N ILE A 32 -3.97 -4.03 2.19
CA ILE A 32 -3.01 -4.21 3.28
C ILE A 32 -2.12 -5.39 2.96
N GLU A 33 -0.89 -5.09 2.52
CA GLU A 33 0.11 -6.09 2.22
C GLU A 33 0.85 -6.53 3.49
N LYS A 34 0.73 -7.80 3.85
CA LYS A 34 1.48 -8.39 4.96
C LYS A 34 2.77 -9.01 4.44
N ALA A 35 3.91 -8.36 4.67
CA ALA A 35 5.20 -8.86 4.23
C ALA A 35 6.13 -9.20 5.40
N SER A 36 6.55 -10.45 5.54
CA SER A 36 7.74 -10.75 6.35
C SER A 36 8.97 -10.12 5.67
N GLY A 37 10.02 -9.74 6.40
CA GLY A 37 11.13 -8.91 5.89
C GLY A 37 11.83 -9.40 4.60
N ALA A 38 11.66 -10.67 4.22
CA ALA A 38 12.18 -11.26 2.99
C ALA A 38 11.17 -11.29 1.82
N GLN A 39 9.88 -11.09 2.08
CA GLN A 39 8.82 -11.26 1.09
C GLN A 39 8.80 -10.08 0.12
N ARG A 40 9.20 -10.34 -1.13
CA ARG A 40 9.24 -9.32 -2.19
C ARG A 40 7.95 -9.22 -2.97
N ASP A 41 7.13 -10.27 -2.94
CA ASP A 41 5.86 -10.29 -3.65
C ASP A 41 4.94 -9.18 -3.16
N ARG A 42 4.28 -8.54 -4.12
CA ARG A 42 3.39 -7.40 -3.90
C ARG A 42 2.01 -7.69 -4.50
N TYR A 43 1.37 -8.76 -4.06
CA TYR A 43 0.06 -9.19 -4.57
C TYR A 43 -1.02 -8.14 -4.32
N GLU A 44 -1.03 -7.54 -3.13
CA GLU A 44 -2.01 -6.51 -2.76
C GLU A 44 -1.77 -5.20 -3.50
N LEU A 45 -0.52 -4.87 -3.83
CA LEU A 45 -0.22 -3.70 -4.67
C LEU A 45 -0.75 -3.91 -6.08
N LYS A 46 -0.55 -5.12 -6.64
CA LYS A 46 -1.06 -5.45 -7.96
C LYS A 46 -2.58 -5.39 -7.99
N ALA A 47 -3.25 -5.96 -6.98
CA ALA A 47 -4.70 -5.89 -6.84
C ALA A 47 -5.20 -4.44 -6.72
N ALA A 48 -4.49 -3.58 -5.98
CA ALA A 48 -4.81 -2.16 -5.89
C ALA A 48 -4.71 -1.46 -7.25
N LEU A 49 -3.65 -1.74 -8.02
CA LEU A 49 -3.46 -1.19 -9.36
C LEU A 49 -4.50 -1.71 -10.36
N GLU A 50 -4.90 -2.98 -10.27
CA GLU A 50 -5.97 -3.57 -11.10
C GLU A 50 -7.36 -3.04 -10.73
N TYR A 51 -7.56 -2.66 -9.46
CA TYR A 51 -8.81 -2.04 -9.00
C TYR A 51 -8.95 -0.59 -9.45
N MET A 52 -7.83 0.13 -9.54
CA MET A 52 -7.81 1.54 -9.93
C MET A 52 -8.22 1.73 -11.39
N ARG A 53 -8.96 2.80 -11.64
CA ARG A 53 -9.32 3.28 -12.98
C ARG A 53 -8.59 4.58 -13.28
N SER A 54 -8.59 4.98 -14.55
CA SER A 54 -8.08 6.29 -14.96
C SER A 54 -8.76 7.41 -14.17
N GLY A 55 -7.97 8.22 -13.47
CA GLY A 55 -8.44 9.29 -12.58
C GLY A 55 -8.44 8.94 -11.09
N ASP A 56 -8.11 7.70 -10.72
CA ASP A 56 -7.91 7.32 -9.32
C ASP A 56 -6.51 7.67 -8.82
N THR A 57 -6.41 7.95 -7.53
CA THR A 57 -5.15 8.28 -6.86
C THR A 57 -4.81 7.21 -5.82
N LEU A 58 -3.63 6.62 -5.95
CA LEU A 58 -3.10 5.68 -4.96
C LEU A 58 -2.47 6.46 -3.80
N VAL A 59 -3.02 6.29 -2.61
CA VAL A 59 -2.50 6.86 -1.37
C VAL A 59 -1.71 5.78 -0.65
N VAL A 60 -0.44 6.07 -0.36
CA VAL A 60 0.45 5.13 0.32
C VAL A 60 0.97 5.74 1.61
N TRP A 61 0.97 4.97 2.70
CA TRP A 61 1.39 5.48 4.01
C TRP A 61 2.90 5.74 4.10
N LYS A 62 3.73 4.90 3.48
CA LYS A 62 5.19 5.06 3.42
C LYS A 62 5.72 4.78 2.02
N LEU A 63 6.21 5.82 1.34
CA LEU A 63 6.78 5.75 -0.01
C LEU A 63 8.09 4.93 -0.07
N ASP A 64 8.84 4.89 1.05
CA ASP A 64 10.10 4.14 1.20
C ASP A 64 9.95 2.64 0.89
N ARG A 65 8.73 2.11 1.05
CA ARG A 65 8.37 0.71 0.77
C ARG A 65 7.96 0.46 -0.69
N LEU A 66 7.75 1.51 -1.47
CA LEU A 66 7.39 1.46 -2.89
C LEU A 66 8.63 1.59 -3.78
N ALA A 67 9.57 2.47 -3.39
CA ALA A 67 10.71 2.94 -4.18
C ALA A 67 11.84 1.93 -4.46
N ARG A 68 11.87 0.75 -3.82
CA ARG A 68 12.82 -0.33 -4.20
C ARG A 68 12.29 -1.18 -5.37
N LEU A 69 11.84 -0.52 -6.44
CA LEU A 69 11.71 -1.16 -7.74
C LEU A 69 12.90 -0.68 -8.58
N PRO A 70 13.71 -1.58 -9.16
CA PRO A 70 14.66 -1.15 -10.17
C PRO A 70 13.85 -0.48 -11.28
N LEU A 71 14.17 0.78 -11.55
CA LEU A 71 13.70 1.46 -12.76
C LEU A 71 14.07 0.54 -13.93
N MET A 72 13.06 -0.10 -14.52
CA MET A 72 13.24 -0.86 -15.75
C MET A 72 13.63 0.17 -16.80
N SER A 73 14.92 0.18 -17.14
CA SER A 73 15.49 0.87 -18.30
C SER A 73 15.22 0.04 -19.55
#